data_AF-A0A069I711-F1
#
_entry.id   AF-A0A069I711-F1
#
_cell.length_a   1.000
_cell.length_b   1.000
_cell.length_c   1.000
_cell.angle_alpha   90.00
_cell.angle_beta   90.00
_cell.angle_gamma   90.00
#
_symmetry.space_group_name_H-M   'P 1'
#
loop_
_entity.id
_entity.type
_entity.pdbx_description
1 polymer ?
#
loop_
_entity_poly.entity_id
_entity_poly.type
_entity_poly.pdbx_seq_one_letter_code
_entity_poly.pdbx_strand_id
1 'polypeptide(L)'
;MNGEDEVQTVWPKVEDHATGQGVWRNTIAAADVALEEASRIQRGVQHNLKLQQEVRALREELRKAHGELDRYRGMHARVVVGMRQLEEDNGAEISRLRAESEMLMVRHRVYKLLAEHYALTALRFEPSTFAEHRDRVLQHILFQRRKGTPLSGIGSADIAFLLL
;
A
#
# COMPACT_ATOMS: atom_id res chain seq x y z
N MET A 1 -6.71 45.37 -29.92
CA MET A 1 -7.91 44.90 -29.20
C MET A 1 -7.64 45.22 -27.73
N ASN A 2 -7.63 46.50 -27.34
CA ASN A 2 -8.75 47.39 -27.01
C ASN A 2 -9.68 46.79 -25.95
N GLY A 3 -9.56 47.31 -24.74
CA GLY A 3 -10.36 47.00 -23.57
C GLY A 3 -9.86 47.76 -22.34
N GLU A 4 -9.59 49.06 -22.51
CA GLU A 4 -9.42 49.98 -21.38
C GLU A 4 -10.83 50.37 -20.93
N ASP A 5 -11.34 49.70 -19.90
CA ASP A 5 -12.55 50.16 -19.21
C ASP A 5 -12.18 51.41 -18.41
N GLU A 6 -12.35 52.57 -19.04
CA GLU A 6 -12.36 53.87 -18.37
C GLU A 6 -13.39 53.83 -17.23
N VAL A 7 -12.90 53.84 -15.99
CA VAL A 7 -13.73 54.09 -14.81
C VAL A 7 -14.20 55.54 -14.90
N GLN A 8 -15.35 55.73 -15.53
CA GLN A 8 -16.03 57.01 -15.66
C GLN A 8 -16.35 57.53 -14.26
N THR A 9 -15.48 58.39 -13.73
CA THR A 9 -15.71 59.09 -12.48
C THR A 9 -16.67 60.21 -12.79
N VAL A 10 -17.97 59.94 -12.66
CA VAL A 10 -19.02 60.93 -12.88
C VAL A 10 -19.01 61.91 -11.71
N TRP A 11 -18.18 62.95 -11.83
CA TRP A 11 -18.34 64.14 -11.01
C TRP A 11 -19.64 64.85 -11.43
N PRO A 12 -20.53 65.20 -10.50
CA PRO A 12 -21.77 65.89 -10.85
C PRO A 12 -21.45 67.25 -11.45
N LYS A 13 -22.02 67.54 -12.63
CA LYS A 13 -21.98 68.87 -13.26
C LYS A 13 -22.60 69.88 -12.28
N VAL A 14 -21.81 70.85 -11.86
CA VAL A 14 -22.27 71.97 -11.05
C VAL A 14 -22.96 72.96 -11.98
N GLU A 15 -24.30 72.98 -11.98
CA GLU A 15 -25.07 74.06 -12.58
C GLU A 15 -25.06 75.29 -11.65
N ASP A 16 -24.73 76.43 -12.23
CA ASP A 16 -24.23 77.64 -11.55
C ASP A 16 -25.32 78.49 -10.86
N HIS A 17 -26.43 77.89 -10.43
CA HIS A 17 -27.54 78.58 -9.77
C HIS A 17 -28.06 77.82 -8.54
N ALA A 18 -27.20 77.61 -7.54
CA ALA A 18 -27.62 77.17 -6.22
C ALA A 18 -27.23 78.23 -5.18
N THR A 19 -28.21 78.75 -4.45
CA THR A 19 -27.97 79.51 -3.21
C THR A 19 -26.95 78.73 -2.36
N GLY A 20 -26.02 79.40 -1.67
CA GLY A 20 -24.88 78.74 -1.01
C GLY A 20 -25.24 77.52 -0.15
N GLN A 21 -26.46 77.46 0.37
CA GLN A 21 -27.02 76.32 1.11
C GLN A 21 -27.19 75.02 0.27
N GLY A 22 -27.47 75.11 -1.03
CA GLY A 22 -27.57 73.96 -1.94
C GLY A 22 -26.21 73.36 -2.32
N VAL A 23 -25.17 74.19 -2.46
CA VAL A 23 -23.79 73.74 -2.70
C VAL A 23 -23.29 72.96 -1.48
N TRP A 24 -23.47 73.49 -0.27
CA TRP A 24 -23.11 72.79 0.97
C TRP A 24 -23.82 71.45 1.13
N ARG A 25 -25.13 71.39 0.82
CA ARG A 25 -25.91 70.15 0.90
C ARG A 25 -25.42 69.10 -0.09
N ASN A 26 -25.07 69.50 -1.31
CA ASN A 26 -24.53 68.59 -2.33
C ASN A 26 -23.11 68.11 -1.97
N THR A 27 -22.25 68.97 -1.42
CA THR A 27 -20.92 68.58 -0.95
C THR A 27 -20.97 67.63 0.25
N ILE A 28 -21.93 67.80 1.16
CA ILE A 28 -22.13 66.89 2.29
C ILE A 28 -22.60 65.53 1.78
N ALA A 29 -23.57 65.48 0.86
CA ALA A 29 -24.02 64.22 0.27
C ALA A 29 -22.89 63.49 -0.50
N ALA A 30 -22.04 64.23 -1.21
CA ALA A 30 -20.87 63.65 -1.87
C ALA A 30 -19.84 63.10 -0.87
N ALA A 31 -19.63 63.79 0.26
CA ALA A 31 -18.76 63.32 1.33
C ALA A 31 -19.30 62.05 2.01
N ASP A 32 -20.62 61.96 2.24
CA ASP A 32 -21.26 60.77 2.80
C ASP A 32 -21.08 59.55 1.88
N VAL A 33 -21.30 59.72 0.58
CA VAL A 33 -21.06 58.66 -0.43
C VAL A 33 -19.59 58.23 -0.44
N ALA A 34 -18.65 59.19 -0.42
CA ALA A 34 -17.23 58.88 -0.37
C ALA A 34 -16.82 58.12 0.91
N LEU A 35 -17.44 58.42 2.05
CA LEU A 35 -17.20 57.71 3.31
C LEU A 35 -17.76 56.28 3.29
N GLU A 36 -18.93 56.07 2.69
CA GLU A 36 -19.50 54.73 2.51
C GLU A 36 -18.65 53.87 1.58
N GLU A 37 -18.17 54.45 0.47
CA GLU A 37 -17.25 53.79 -0.46
C GLU A 37 -15.90 53.46 0.20
N ALA A 38 -15.33 54.41 0.96
CA ALA A 38 -14.11 54.17 1.73
C ALA A 38 -14.31 53.04 2.75
N SER A 39 -15.46 52.99 3.42
CA SER A 39 -15.81 51.91 4.36
C SER A 39 -16.00 50.55 3.68
N ARG A 40 -16.52 50.53 2.44
CA ARG A 40 -16.61 49.32 1.62
C ARG A 40 -15.23 48.83 1.20
N ILE A 41 -14.37 49.75 0.74
CA ILE A 41 -12.98 49.44 0.37
C ILE A 41 -12.21 48.90 1.59
N GLN A 42 -12.33 49.55 2.75
CA GLN A 42 -11.68 49.10 3.98
C GLN A 42 -12.07 47.66 4.36
N ARG A 43 -13.36 47.32 4.30
CA ARG A 43 -13.83 45.95 4.56
C ARG A 43 -13.30 44.96 3.51
N GLY A 44 -13.28 45.37 2.24
CA GLY A 44 -12.71 44.56 1.15
C GLY A 44 -11.22 44.26 1.35
N VAL A 45 -10.43 45.28 1.73
CA VAL A 45 -8.99 45.15 2.02
C VAL A 45 -8.76 44.23 3.22
N GLN A 46 -9.53 44.38 4.30
CA GLN A 46 -9.43 43.50 5.47
C GLN A 46 -9.73 42.04 5.12
N HIS A 47 -10.78 41.79 4.33
CA HIS A 47 -11.11 40.45 3.86
C HIS A 47 -10.02 39.87 2.94
N ASN A 48 -9.49 40.67 2.02
CA ASN A 48 -8.39 40.26 1.15
C ASN A 48 -7.13 39.89 1.94
N LEU A 49 -6.77 40.70 2.95
CA LEU A 49 -5.66 40.41 3.87
C LEU A 49 -5.85 39.08 4.59
N LYS A 50 -7.06 38.80 5.08
CA LYS A 50 -7.39 37.54 5.74
C LYS A 50 -7.23 36.35 4.76
N LEU A 51 -7.78 36.46 3.56
CA LEU A 51 -7.62 35.43 2.52
C LEU A 51 -6.14 35.20 2.17
N GLN A 52 -5.34 36.27 2.05
CA GLN A 52 -3.91 36.14 1.79
C GLN A 52 -3.17 35.41 2.93
N GLN A 53 -3.56 35.64 4.19
CA GLN A 53 -3.00 34.92 5.32
C GLN A 53 -3.39 33.44 5.29
N GLU A 54 -4.66 33.12 5.01
CA GLU A 54 -5.14 31.74 4.85
C GLU A 54 -4.43 31.00 3.71
N VAL A 55 -4.24 31.65 2.55
CA VAL A 55 -3.49 31.08 1.42
C VAL A 55 -2.04 30.80 1.81
N ARG A 56 -1.40 31.68 2.59
CA ARG A 56 -0.03 31.44 3.09
C ARG A 56 0.01 30.25 4.05
N ALA A 57 -0.97 30.13 4.94
CA ALA A 57 -1.08 29.00 5.86
C ALA A 57 -1.28 27.66 5.13
N LEU A 58 -2.20 27.61 4.16
CA LEU A 58 -2.43 26.41 3.34
C LEU A 58 -1.20 26.01 2.53
N ARG A 59 -0.45 26.98 2.00
CA ARG A 59 0.83 26.70 1.30
C ARG A 59 1.87 26.11 2.23
N GLU A 60 1.91 26.56 3.49
CA GLU A 60 2.80 26.02 4.52
C GLU A 60 2.45 24.57 4.85
N GLU A 61 1.17 24.29 5.09
CA GLU A 61 0.66 22.94 5.34
C GLU A 61 0.92 22.00 4.16
N LEU A 62 0.69 22.47 2.94
CA LEU A 62 0.96 21.69 1.73
C LEU A 62 2.44 21.30 1.65
N ARG A 63 3.36 22.22 1.96
CA ARG A 63 4.79 21.93 1.94
C ARG A 63 5.20 20.93 3.03
N LYS A 64 4.61 21.05 4.22
CA LYS A 64 4.82 20.08 5.31
C LYS A 64 4.33 18.69 4.92
N ALA A 65 3.13 18.61 4.34
CA ALA A 65 2.55 17.36 3.85
C ALA A 65 3.41 16.72 2.75
N HIS A 66 3.95 17.52 1.81
CA HIS A 66 4.89 17.00 0.81
C HIS A 66 6.18 16.46 1.45
N GLY A 67 6.74 17.17 2.43
CA GLY A 67 7.91 16.69 3.17
C GLY A 67 7.65 15.42 3.99
N GLU A 68 6.44 15.23 4.50
CA GLU A 68 6.01 13.97 5.12
C GLU A 68 5.90 12.85 4.11
N LEU A 69 5.25 13.11 2.98
CA LEU A 69 5.05 12.14 1.91
C LEU A 69 6.38 11.63 1.37
N ASP A 70 7.36 12.51 1.15
CA ASP A 70 8.69 12.12 0.69
C ASP A 70 9.45 11.29 1.73
N ARG A 71 9.29 11.61 3.03
CA ARG A 71 9.82 10.78 4.12
C ARG A 71 9.21 9.39 4.13
N TYR A 72 7.88 9.29 3.98
CA TYR A 72 7.19 7.99 3.91
C TYR A 72 7.61 7.19 2.68
N ARG A 73 7.74 7.82 1.51
CA ARG A 73 8.25 7.17 0.29
C ARG A 73 9.66 6.62 0.51
N GLY A 74 10.55 7.40 1.11
CA GLY A 74 11.91 6.96 1.43
C GLY A 74 11.94 5.81 2.45
N MET A 75 11.07 5.84 3.46
CA MET A 75 10.92 4.75 4.42
C MET A 75 10.41 3.48 3.76
N HIS A 76 9.35 3.59 2.94
CA HIS A 76 8.78 2.48 2.20
C HIS A 76 9.81 1.82 1.27
N ALA A 77 10.60 2.62 0.54
CA ALA A 77 11.68 2.10 -0.31
C ALA A 77 12.69 1.27 0.49
N ARG A 78 13.12 1.76 1.67
CA ARG A 78 14.02 1.01 2.55
C ARG A 78 13.40 -0.28 3.08
N VAL A 79 12.12 -0.24 3.48
CA VAL A 79 11.40 -1.43 3.97
C VAL A 79 11.28 -2.47 2.87
N VAL A 80 10.89 -2.09 1.65
CA VAL A 80 10.76 -3.02 0.51
C VAL A 80 12.11 -3.67 0.17
N VAL A 81 13.19 -2.89 0.15
CA VAL A 81 14.54 -3.44 -0.08
C VAL A 81 14.93 -4.40 1.05
N GLY A 82 14.68 -4.02 2.31
CA GLY A 82 14.95 -4.89 3.46
C GLY A 82 14.15 -6.19 3.43
N MET A 83 12.87 -6.14 3.04
CA MET A 83 12.04 -7.33 2.88
C MET A 83 12.59 -8.26 1.80
N ARG A 84 12.98 -7.73 0.64
CA ARG A 84 13.58 -8.54 -0.44
C ARG A 84 14.88 -9.19 0.00
N GLN A 85 15.74 -8.45 0.69
CA GLN A 85 16.98 -9.00 1.22
C GLN A 85 16.70 -10.15 2.20
N LEU A 86 15.74 -9.98 3.10
CA LEU A 86 15.34 -11.05 4.02
C LEU A 86 14.75 -12.27 3.29
N GLU A 87 13.99 -12.06 2.22
CA GLU A 87 13.47 -13.15 1.39
C GLU A 87 14.61 -13.91 0.67
N GLU A 88 15.60 -13.19 0.16
CA GLU A 88 16.78 -13.78 -0.48
C GLU A 88 17.65 -14.56 0.53
N ASP A 89 17.94 -13.95 1.68
CA ASP A 89 18.75 -14.54 2.75
C ASP A 89 18.09 -15.83 3.29
N ASN A 90 16.77 -15.82 3.48
CA ASN A 90 16.03 -16.96 4.00
C ASN A 90 15.61 -17.96 2.91
N GLY A 91 15.71 -17.62 1.63
CA GLY A 91 15.20 -18.43 0.52
C GLY A 91 15.87 -19.80 0.44
N ALA A 92 17.19 -19.86 0.67
CA ALA A 92 17.95 -21.10 0.70
C ALA A 92 17.55 -21.98 1.88
N GLU A 93 17.39 -21.40 3.08
CA GLU A 93 16.99 -22.11 4.29
C GLU A 93 15.57 -22.67 4.17
N ILE A 94 14.61 -21.87 3.68
CA ILE A 94 13.24 -22.32 3.43
C ILE A 94 13.22 -23.48 2.43
N SER A 95 13.99 -23.39 1.35
CA SER A 95 14.10 -24.46 0.35
C SER A 95 14.67 -25.73 0.95
N ARG A 96 15.70 -25.62 1.79
CA ARG A 96 16.30 -26.73 2.52
C ARG A 96 15.30 -27.38 3.47
N LEU A 97 14.62 -26.59 4.32
CA LEU A 97 13.62 -27.07 5.27
C LEU A 97 12.44 -27.76 4.57
N ARG A 98 11.99 -27.22 3.44
CA ARG A 98 10.97 -27.86 2.60
C ARG A 98 11.44 -29.23 2.10
N ALA A 99 12.64 -29.32 1.54
CA ALA A 99 13.20 -30.58 1.07
C ALA A 99 13.37 -31.61 2.21
N GLU A 100 13.84 -31.17 3.38
CA GLU A 100 13.96 -32.01 4.57
C GLU A 100 12.60 -32.53 5.05
N SER A 101 11.59 -31.66 5.12
CA SER A 101 10.21 -32.00 5.50
C SER A 101 9.60 -33.01 4.53
N GLU A 102 9.75 -32.78 3.22
CA GLU A 102 9.28 -33.71 2.21
C GLU A 102 9.94 -35.09 2.33
N MET A 103 11.26 -35.13 2.52
CA MET A 103 12.00 -36.37 2.72
C MET A 103 11.57 -37.08 4.01
N LEU A 104 11.24 -36.34 5.07
CA LEU A 104 10.70 -36.91 6.31
C LEU A 104 9.33 -37.56 6.08
N MET A 105 8.44 -36.91 5.33
CA MET A 105 7.14 -37.47 4.98
C MET A 105 7.25 -38.74 4.13
N VAL A 106 8.18 -38.77 3.18
CA VAL A 106 8.49 -39.97 2.39
C VAL A 106 8.97 -41.10 3.31
N ARG A 107 9.96 -40.83 4.18
CA ARG A 107 10.48 -41.83 5.12
C ARG A 107 9.41 -42.36 6.06
N HIS A 108 8.60 -41.48 6.63
CA HIS A 108 7.47 -41.87 7.47
C HIS A 108 6.53 -42.82 6.72
N ARG A 109 6.19 -42.51 5.46
CA ARG A 109 5.31 -43.35 4.65
C ARG A 109 5.93 -44.72 4.37
N VAL A 110 7.23 -44.80 4.04
CA VAL A 110 7.97 -46.06 3.87
C VAL A 110 7.82 -46.93 5.12
N TYR A 111 8.16 -46.38 6.29
CA TYR A 111 8.13 -47.15 7.54
C TYR A 111 6.73 -47.58 7.93
N LYS A 112 5.73 -46.72 7.73
CA LYS A 112 4.33 -47.07 7.97
C LYS A 112 3.88 -48.25 7.11
N LEU A 113 4.17 -48.20 5.81
CA LEU A 113 3.78 -49.26 4.88
C LEU A 113 4.52 -50.58 5.15
N LEU A 114 5.81 -50.52 5.50
CA LEU A 114 6.56 -51.70 5.93
C LEU A 114 5.97 -52.30 7.22
N ALA A 115 5.67 -51.47 8.22
CA ALA A 115 5.08 -51.93 9.47
C ALA A 115 3.71 -52.60 9.22
N GLU A 116 2.86 -51.98 8.41
CA GLU A 116 1.57 -52.56 7.99
C GLU A 116 1.76 -53.89 7.27
N HIS A 117 2.71 -53.98 6.33
CA HIS A 117 2.98 -55.21 5.60
C HIS A 117 3.46 -56.33 6.52
N TYR A 118 4.51 -56.09 7.32
CA TYR A 118 5.07 -57.10 8.23
C TYR A 118 4.04 -57.57 9.27
N ALA A 119 3.15 -56.69 9.73
CA ALA A 119 2.07 -57.05 10.63
C ALA A 119 1.02 -57.95 9.92
N LEU A 120 0.62 -57.62 8.70
CA LEU A 120 -0.39 -58.37 7.94
C LEU A 120 0.10 -59.74 7.46
N THR A 121 1.38 -59.86 7.10
CA THR A 121 1.97 -61.11 6.58
C THR A 121 2.65 -61.94 7.66
N ALA A 122 2.67 -61.48 8.91
CA ALA A 122 3.33 -62.13 10.04
C ALA A 122 4.81 -62.49 9.75
N LEU A 123 5.50 -61.64 8.99
CA LEU A 123 6.91 -61.84 8.64
C LEU A 123 7.81 -61.74 9.87
N ARG A 124 8.81 -62.63 9.95
CA ARG A 124 9.86 -62.51 10.97
C ARG A 124 10.72 -61.29 10.64
N PHE A 125 10.99 -60.48 11.65
CA PHE A 125 11.88 -59.33 11.49
C PHE A 125 13.33 -59.81 11.39
N GLU A 126 13.92 -59.62 10.22
CA GLU A 126 15.35 -59.82 9.99
C GLU A 126 15.95 -58.49 9.51
N PRO A 127 16.99 -57.95 10.20
CA PRO A 127 17.47 -56.59 9.95
C PRO A 127 17.98 -56.32 8.53
N SER A 128 18.67 -57.27 7.90
CA SER A 128 19.26 -57.06 6.57
C SER A 128 18.19 -57.02 5.47
N THR A 129 17.26 -57.96 5.50
CA THR A 129 16.08 -58.03 4.64
C THR A 129 15.20 -56.80 4.82
N PHE A 130 14.99 -56.35 6.06
CA PHE A 130 14.22 -55.12 6.32
C PHE A 130 14.87 -53.88 5.70
N ALA A 131 16.21 -53.79 5.73
CA ALA A 131 16.93 -52.69 5.09
C ALA A 131 16.76 -52.72 3.56
N GLU A 132 16.84 -53.90 2.92
CA GLU A 132 16.58 -54.05 1.49
C GLU A 132 15.15 -53.68 1.11
N HIS A 133 14.17 -54.17 1.89
CA HIS A 133 12.76 -53.85 1.74
C HIS A 133 12.50 -52.34 1.85
N ARG A 134 13.11 -51.68 2.83
CA ARG A 134 13.06 -50.22 2.98
C ARG A 134 13.58 -49.51 1.74
N ASP A 135 14.71 -49.93 1.19
CA ASP A 135 15.32 -49.26 0.05
C ASP A 135 14.49 -49.46 -1.23
N ARG A 136 13.93 -50.66 -1.45
CA ARG A 136 13.00 -50.93 -2.56
C ARG A 136 11.73 -50.09 -2.46
N VAL A 137 11.10 -50.05 -1.29
CA VAL A 137 9.88 -49.27 -1.04
C VAL A 137 10.15 -47.77 -1.17
N LEU A 138 11.29 -47.29 -0.66
CA LEU A 138 11.71 -45.90 -0.84
C LEU A 138 11.82 -45.52 -2.32
N GLN A 139 12.52 -46.33 -3.13
CA GLN A 139 12.65 -46.09 -4.56
C GLN A 139 11.30 -46.09 -5.27
N HIS A 140 10.40 -47.02 -4.91
CA HIS A 140 9.06 -47.07 -5.46
C HIS A 140 8.24 -45.81 -5.12
N ILE A 141 8.23 -45.39 -3.85
CA ILE A 141 7.49 -44.19 -3.43
C ILE A 141 8.04 -42.95 -4.13
N LEU A 142 9.35 -42.81 -4.25
CA LEU A 142 9.97 -41.69 -4.98
C LEU A 142 9.56 -41.71 -6.46
N PHE A 143 9.48 -42.89 -7.08
CA PHE A 143 9.01 -43.03 -8.45
C PHE A 143 7.52 -42.66 -8.61
N GLN A 144 6.66 -43.13 -7.71
CA GLN A 144 5.23 -42.79 -7.73
C GLN A 144 4.99 -41.30 -7.49
N ARG A 145 5.78 -40.68 -6.61
CA ARG A 145 5.74 -39.24 -6.36
C ARG A 145 6.12 -38.43 -7.61
N ARG A 146 7.14 -38.88 -8.37
CA ARG A 146 7.50 -38.28 -9.68
C ARG A 146 6.38 -38.41 -10.71
N LYS A 147 5.50 -39.42 -10.60
CA LYS A 147 4.31 -39.59 -11.44
C LYS A 147 3.09 -38.77 -10.97
N GLY A 148 3.21 -38.05 -9.85
CA GLY A 148 2.12 -37.23 -9.30
C GLY A 148 1.21 -37.95 -8.30
N THR A 149 1.52 -39.18 -7.91
CA THR A 149 0.72 -39.90 -6.90
C THR A 149 0.95 -39.31 -5.50
N PRO A 150 -0.11 -38.92 -4.77
CA PRO A 150 0.04 -38.45 -3.39
C PRO A 150 0.49 -39.57 -2.46
N LEU A 151 1.32 -39.27 -1.45
CA LEU A 151 1.84 -40.26 -0.50
C LEU A 151 0.73 -41.03 0.24
N SER A 152 -0.39 -40.37 0.53
CA SER A 152 -1.57 -40.97 1.15
C SER A 152 -2.26 -42.00 0.26
N GLY A 153 -2.11 -41.89 -1.07
CA GLY A 153 -2.71 -42.79 -2.04
C GLY A 153 -1.95 -44.10 -2.25
N ILE A 154 -0.69 -44.20 -1.80
CA ILE A 154 0.12 -45.42 -1.94
C ILE A 154 -0.17 -46.33 -0.74
N GLY A 155 -0.91 -47.41 -0.93
CA GLY A 155 -1.28 -48.38 0.11
C GLY A 155 -0.30 -49.54 0.28
N SER A 156 -0.59 -50.43 1.25
CA SER A 156 0.21 -51.64 1.51
C SER A 156 0.16 -52.66 0.37
N ALA A 157 -0.97 -52.75 -0.33
CA ALA A 157 -1.11 -53.58 -1.53
C ALA A 157 -0.17 -53.15 -2.66
N ASP A 158 0.06 -51.85 -2.80
CA ASP A 158 0.90 -51.27 -3.86
C ASP A 158 2.39 -51.58 -3.68
N ILE A 159 2.80 -51.96 -2.47
CA ILE A 159 4.20 -52.31 -2.17
C ILE A 159 4.42 -53.80 -1.96
N ALA A 160 3.35 -54.61 -1.85
CA ALA A 160 3.46 -56.02 -1.51
C ALA A 160 4.36 -56.79 -2.48
N PHE A 161 4.31 -56.48 -3.78
CA PHE A 161 5.13 -57.13 -4.80
C PHE A 161 6.64 -56.83 -4.69
N LEU A 162 7.02 -55.75 -3.98
CA LEU A 162 8.42 -55.37 -3.78
C LEU A 162 9.09 -56.13 -2.63
N LEU A 163 8.27 -56.77 -1.80
CA LEU A 163 8.61 -57.41 -0.54
C LEU A 163 8.53 -58.95 -0.62
N LEU A 164 8.33 -59.48 -1.83
CA LEU A 164 8.49 -60.89 -2.19
C LEU A 164 9.95 -61.19 -2.55
#